data_AF-A0A6N6JXY4-F1
#
_entry.id   AF-A0A6N6JXY4-F1
#
_cell.length_a   1.000
_cell.length_b   1.000
_cell.length_c   1.000
_cell.angle_alpha   90.00
_cell.angle_beta   90.00
_cell.angle_gamma   90.00
#
_symmetry.space_group_name_H-M   'P 1'
#
loop_
_entity.id
_entity.type
_entity.pdbx_description
1 polymer ?
#
loop_
_entity_poly.entity_id
_entity_poly.type
_entity_poly.pdbx_seq_one_letter_code
_entity_poly.pdbx_strand_id
1 'polypeptide(L)' 'MKKILLFVLVLLPLAAHAGKITMSNPDEQELQGGKRLCTYENSIYLFTLVTRSQSCPYSRTFSTSDSEK' A
#
# COMPACT_ATOMS: atom_id res chain seq x y z
N MET A 1 -42.98 -4.55 -12.29
CA MET A 1 -41.71 -4.56 -13.06
C MET A 1 -40.79 -3.37 -12.81
N LYS A 2 -41.10 -2.39 -11.93
CA LYS A 2 -40.20 -1.23 -11.68
C LYS A 2 -39.30 -1.42 -10.43
N LYS A 3 -39.82 -2.12 -9.41
CA LYS A 3 -39.15 -2.34 -8.11
C LYS A 3 -38.01 -3.37 -8.16
N ILE A 4 -38.07 -4.31 -9.10
CA ILE A 4 -37.03 -5.33 -9.30
C ILE A 4 -35.77 -4.69 -9.86
N LEU A 5 -35.91 -3.68 -10.74
CA LEU A 5 -34.78 -2.97 -11.33
C LEU A 5 -33.98 -2.16 -10.29
N LEU A 6 -34.63 -1.69 -9.23
CA LEU A 6 -33.98 -0.96 -8.13
C LEU A 6 -33.10 -1.87 -7.27
N PHE A 7 -33.41 -3.16 -7.17
CA PHE A 7 -32.65 -4.09 -6.33
C PHE A 7 -31.32 -4.52 -6.96
N VAL A 8 -31.22 -4.50 -8.29
CA VAL A 8 -30.00 -4.88 -9.03
C VAL A 8 -28.92 -3.80 -8.91
N LEU A 9 -29.30 -2.52 -8.75
CA LEU A 9 -28.33 -1.41 -8.60
C LEU A 9 -27.67 -1.37 -7.21
N VAL A 10 -28.24 -2.04 -6.22
CA VAL A 10 -27.69 -2.11 -4.85
C VAL A 10 -26.57 -3.16 -4.72
N LEU A 11 -26.39 -4.02 -5.72
CA LEU A 11 -25.37 -5.07 -5.75
C LEU A 11 -24.10 -4.67 -6.54
N LEU A 12 -23.83 -3.36 -6.70
CA LEU A 12 -22.51 -2.96 -7.18
C LEU A 12 -21.45 -3.55 -6.25
N PRO A 13 -20.53 -4.39 -6.74
CA PRO A 13 -19.54 -5.02 -5.89
C PRO A 13 -18.71 -3.92 -5.24
N LEU A 14 -18.56 -3.98 -3.91
CA LEU A 14 -17.40 -3.40 -3.26
C LEU A 14 -16.19 -4.10 -3.88
N ALA A 15 -15.60 -3.47 -4.89
CA ALA A 15 -14.29 -3.85 -5.38
C ALA A 15 -13.31 -3.62 -4.23
N ALA A 16 -13.19 -4.59 -3.34
CA ALA A 16 -12.13 -4.64 -2.36
C ALA A 16 -10.82 -4.64 -3.14
N HIS A 17 -10.01 -3.61 -2.95
CA HIS A 17 -8.73 -3.41 -3.63
C HIS A 17 -7.73 -4.47 -3.14
N ALA A 18 -7.89 -5.73 -3.53
CA ALA A 18 -7.03 -6.86 -3.14
C ALA A 18 -5.61 -6.80 -3.76
N GLY A 19 -5.23 -5.67 -4.38
CA GLY A 19 -3.93 -5.47 -5.03
C GLY A 19 -3.10 -4.34 -4.42
N LYS A 20 -3.57 -3.70 -3.34
CA LYS A 20 -2.86 -2.60 -2.68
C LYS A 20 -2.86 -2.77 -1.18
N ILE A 21 -1.75 -2.46 -0.55
CA ILE A 21 -1.58 -2.51 0.90
C ILE A 21 -1.00 -1.20 1.42
N THR A 22 -1.61 -0.64 2.44
CA THR A 22 -1.06 0.51 3.17
C THR A 22 -0.31 0.00 4.38
N MET A 23 0.97 0.35 4.48
CA MET A 23 1.83 -0.02 5.59
C MET A 23 2.31 1.24 6.30
N SER A 24 2.60 1.12 7.58
CA SER A 24 3.05 2.23 8.43
C SER A 24 4.21 1.80 9.30
N ASN A 25 4.85 2.77 9.97
CA ASN A 25 5.96 2.53 10.89
C ASN A 25 7.17 1.87 10.21
N PRO A 26 7.74 2.47 9.14
CA PRO A 26 8.91 1.91 8.50
C PRO A 26 10.12 1.89 9.42
N ASP A 27 10.98 0.88 9.24
CA ASP A 27 12.36 0.95 9.71
C ASP A 27 13.15 1.93 8.84
N GLU A 28 13.96 2.77 9.46
CA GLU A 28 14.67 3.86 8.80
C GLU A 28 16.18 3.71 9.00
N GLN A 29 16.90 3.64 7.88
CA GLN A 29 18.36 3.57 7.87
C GLN A 29 18.95 4.70 7.01
N GLU A 30 19.87 5.47 7.57
CA GLU A 30 20.61 6.48 6.82
C GLU A 30 21.65 5.81 5.91
N LEU A 31 21.65 6.20 4.64
CA LEU A 31 22.59 5.76 3.62
C LEU A 31 23.54 6.91 3.25
N GLN A 32 24.67 6.55 2.63
CA GLN A 32 25.63 7.54 2.15
C GLN A 32 25.00 8.54 1.17
N GLY A 33 25.46 9.79 1.24
CA GLY A 33 25.01 10.86 0.34
C GLY A 33 23.62 11.42 0.67
N GLY A 34 23.25 11.41 1.96
CA GLY A 34 21.99 11.99 2.44
C GLY A 34 20.74 11.24 1.97
N LYS A 35 20.89 9.96 1.64
CA LYS A 35 19.78 9.08 1.30
C LYS A 35 19.31 8.36 2.55
N ARG A 36 18.07 7.89 2.55
CA ARG A 36 17.49 7.06 3.61
C ARG A 36 16.80 5.86 2.97
N LEU A 37 17.01 4.69 3.55
CA LEU A 37 16.29 3.46 3.24
C LEU A 37 15.12 3.33 4.22
N CYS A 38 13.93 3.16 3.68
CA CYS A 38 12.70 2.94 4.42
C CYS A 38 12.21 1.53 4.14
N THR A 39 12.14 0.69 5.16
CA THR A 39 11.68 -0.69 5.05
C THR A 39 10.32 -0.82 5.72
N TYR A 40 9.30 -1.21 4.95
CA TYR A 40 7.95 -1.47 5.41
C TYR A 40 7.74 -2.98 5.40
N GLU A 41 7.56 -3.58 6.56
CA GLU A 41 7.47 -5.03 6.72
C GLU A 41 6.28 -5.45 7.57
N ASN A 42 5.65 -6.56 7.19
CA ASN A 42 4.73 -7.32 8.04
C ASN A 42 4.98 -8.82 7.82
N SER A 43 4.11 -9.68 8.35
CA SER A 43 4.28 -11.14 8.26
C SER A 43 4.21 -11.72 6.83
N ILE A 44 3.86 -10.94 5.81
CA ILE A 44 3.58 -11.42 4.45
C ILE A 44 4.26 -10.58 3.37
N TYR A 45 4.62 -9.33 3.66
CA TYR A 45 5.13 -8.37 2.70
C TYR A 45 6.33 -7.61 3.25
N LEU A 46 7.31 -7.38 2.38
CA LEU A 46 8.46 -6.53 2.63
C LEU A 46 8.62 -5.57 1.43
N PHE A 47 8.55 -4.27 1.70
CA PHE A 47 8.77 -3.23 0.71
C PHE A 47 9.90 -2.31 1.15
N THR A 48 10.79 -1.96 0.21
CA THR A 48 11.86 -1.01 0.46
C THR A 48 11.69 0.23 -0.40
N LEU A 49 12.05 1.38 0.16
CA LEU A 49 12.02 2.68 -0.51
C LEU A 49 13.30 3.42 -0.19
N VAL A 50 14.02 3.89 -1.20
CA VAL A 50 15.12 4.82 -1.03
C VAL A 50 14.63 6.24 -1.30
N THR A 51 14.81 7.14 -0.34
CA THR A 51 14.45 8.56 -0.45
C THR A 51 15.63 9.47 -0.10
N ARG A 52 15.56 10.75 -0.48
CA ARG A 52 16.43 11.83 0.01
C ARG A 52 15.72 12.76 0.99
N SER A 53 14.48 12.43 1.35
CA SER A 53 13.74 13.14 2.39
C SER A 53 14.47 13.05 3.73
N GLN A 54 14.24 14.04 4.59
CA GLN A 54 14.80 14.07 5.95
C GLN A 54 14.33 12.87 6.81
N SER A 55 13.17 12.29 6.48
CA SER A 55 12.60 11.11 7.12
C SER A 55 11.79 10.26 6.15
N CYS A 56 11.56 9.01 6.52
CA CYS A 56 10.67 8.10 5.81
C CYS A 56 9.19 8.51 5.97
N PRO A 57 8.36 8.36 4.92
CA PRO A 57 6.92 8.56 5.05
C PRO A 57 6.36 7.62 6.12
N TYR A 58 5.63 8.16 7.11
CA TYR A 58 5.07 7.34 8.18
C TYR A 58 4.20 6.20 7.65
N SER A 59 3.42 6.48 6.60
CA SER A 59 2.55 5.52 5.94
C SER A 59 2.68 5.62 4.43
N ARG A 60 2.59 4.47 3.75
CA ARG A 60 2.69 4.38 2.29
C ARG A 60 1.85 3.21 1.77
N THR A 61 1.19 3.43 0.64
CA THR A 61 0.46 2.39 -0.08
C THR A 61 1.35 1.80 -1.17
N PHE A 62 1.46 0.48 -1.17
CA PHE A 62 2.20 -0.32 -2.14
C PHE A 62 1.24 -1.17 -2.97
N SER A 63 1.65 -1.53 -4.18
CA SER A 63 0.98 -2.59 -4.93
C SER A 63 1.49 -3.93 -4.41
N THR A 64 0.59 -4.85 -4.06
CA THR A 64 1.02 -6.19 -3.58
C THR A 64 1.70 -6.99 -4.69
N SER A 65 1.47 -6.65 -5.95
CA SER A 65 2.19 -7.21 -7.10
C SER A 65 3.69 -6.92 -7.09
N ASP A 66 4.11 -5.84 -6.41
CA ASP A 66 5.51 -5.40 -6.43
C ASP A 66 6.41 -6.30 -5.55
N SER A 67 5.82 -7.09 -4.64
CA SER A 67 6.54 -8.05 -3.78
C SER A 67 6.65 -9.46 -4.36
N GLU A 68 5.91 -9.79 -5.41
CA GLU A 68 5.86 -11.14 -6.01
C GLU A 68 6.96 -11.38 -7.07
N LYS A 69 7.91 -10.44 -7.18
CA LYS A 69 8.98 -10.45 -8.19
C LYS A 69 10.31 -10.88 -7.60
#